data_AF-A0A1G0REG9-F1
#
_entry.id   AF-A0A1G0REG9-F1
#
_cell.length_a   1.000
_cell.length_b   1.000
_cell.length_c   1.000
_cell.angle_alpha   90.00
_cell.angle_beta   90.00
_cell.angle_gamma   90.00
#
_symmetry.space_group_name_H-M   'P 1'
#
loop_
_entity.id
_entity.type
_entity.pdbx_description
1 polymer ?
#
loop_
_entity_poly.entity_id
_entity_poly.type
_entity_poly.pdbx_seq_one_letter_code
_entity_poly.pdbx_strand_id
1 'polypeptide(L)'
;MSRIKKQFQTKYKADELKNWVSAELLPNPMLSQAINQAAWNGYDLFLDTKIGKGNIIIRDYLVDIDFELNFIGSMASKTIEDTLDQEFKKLESKK
;
A
#
# COMPACT_ATOMS: atom_id res chain seq x y z
N MET A 1 5.44 -18.34 5.38
CA MET A 1 5.63 -16.93 4.98
C MET A 1 4.33 -16.48 4.37
N SER A 2 3.73 -15.43 4.92
CA SER A 2 2.42 -14.93 4.46
C SER A 2 2.65 -13.77 3.50
N ARG A 3 1.93 -13.76 2.38
CA ARG A 3 2.00 -12.70 1.37
C ARG A 3 0.61 -12.11 1.16
N ILE A 4 0.51 -10.79 1.26
CA ILE A 4 -0.68 -10.04 0.90
C ILE A 4 -0.51 -9.62 -0.55
N LYS A 5 -1.41 -10.09 -1.42
CA LYS A 5 -1.47 -9.63 -2.80
C LYS A 5 -2.89 -9.12 -3.07
N LYS A 6 -3.02 -7.82 -3.30
CA LYS A 6 -4.30 -7.18 -3.58
C LYS A 6 -4.20 -6.26 -4.77
N GLN A 7 -5.33 -6.10 -5.43
CA GLN A 7 -5.49 -5.23 -6.57
C GLN A 7 -6.74 -4.40 -6.34
N PHE A 8 -6.61 -3.08 -6.47
CA PHE A 8 -7.68 -2.12 -6.29
C PHE A 8 -7.91 -1.38 -7.60
N GLN A 9 -9.17 -1.26 -8.02
CA GLN A 9 -9.53 -0.43 -9.16
C GLN A 9 -9.89 0.97 -8.67
N THR A 10 -9.27 1.99 -9.26
CA THR A 10 -9.45 3.38 -8.84
C THR A 10 -9.91 4.23 -10.01
N LYS A 11 -10.51 5.40 -9.75
CA LYS A 11 -10.89 6.34 -10.82
C LYS A 11 -9.79 7.33 -11.21
N TYR A 12 -8.66 7.28 -10.52
CA TYR A 12 -7.56 8.22 -10.65
C TYR A 12 -6.48 7.70 -11.60
N LYS A 13 -5.78 8.63 -12.26
CA LYS A 13 -4.61 8.31 -13.11
C LYS A 13 -3.39 7.95 -12.25
N ALA A 14 -2.39 7.31 -12.86
CA ALA A 14 -1.19 6.88 -12.16
C ALA A 14 -0.48 8.03 -11.42
N ASP A 15 -0.41 9.22 -12.02
CA ASP A 15 0.20 10.40 -11.38
C ASP A 15 -0.58 10.89 -10.16
N GLU A 16 -1.91 10.90 -10.25
CA GLU A 16 -2.79 11.30 -9.15
C GLU A 16 -2.70 10.32 -7.99
N LEU A 17 -2.66 9.02 -8.28
CA LEU A 17 -2.47 7.96 -7.29
C LEU A 17 -1.10 8.04 -6.63
N LYS A 18 -0.05 8.29 -7.40
CA LYS A 18 1.30 8.46 -6.86
C LYS A 18 1.37 9.64 -5.89
N ASN A 19 0.74 10.75 -6.25
CA ASN A 19 0.63 11.93 -5.38
C ASN A 19 -0.17 11.62 -4.12
N TRP A 20 -1.32 10.94 -4.25
CA TRP A 20 -2.13 10.54 -3.11
C TRP A 20 -1.39 9.57 -2.18
N VAL A 21 -0.73 8.55 -2.71
CA VAL A 21 0.05 7.60 -1.91
C VAL A 21 1.16 8.33 -1.15
N SER A 22 1.82 9.28 -1.80
CA SER A 22 2.88 10.06 -1.15
C SER A 22 2.36 11.04 -0.10
N ALA A 23 1.15 11.59 -0.27
CA ALA A 23 0.57 12.61 0.59
C ALA A 23 -0.33 12.07 1.72
N GLU A 24 -0.96 10.91 1.54
CA GLU A 24 -1.98 10.37 2.44
C GLU A 24 -1.58 8.98 2.98
N LEU A 25 -1.07 8.08 2.12
CA LEU A 25 -0.74 6.71 2.53
C LEU A 25 0.58 6.64 3.31
N LEU A 26 1.66 7.21 2.77
CA LEU A 26 2.98 7.21 3.41
C LEU A 26 3.01 7.91 4.78
N PRO A 27 2.40 9.10 4.96
CA PRO A 27 2.39 9.77 6.26
C PRO A 27 1.33 9.24 7.22
N ASN A 28 0.48 8.27 6.82
CA ASN A 28 -0.50 7.67 7.70
C ASN A 28 0.20 7.19 8.99
N PRO A 29 -0.20 7.64 10.20
CA PRO A 29 0.51 7.35 11.45
C PRO A 29 0.68 5.85 11.72
N MET A 30 -0.27 5.03 11.28
CA MET A 30 -0.21 3.58 11.45
C MET A 30 0.82 2.92 10.52
N LEU A 31 0.93 3.41 9.28
CA LEU A 31 1.87 2.90 8.29
C LEU A 31 3.27 3.48 8.49
N SER A 32 3.41 4.78 8.72
CA SER A 32 4.69 5.47 8.86
C SER A 32 5.52 4.95 10.04
N GLN A 33 4.90 4.52 11.14
CA GLN A 33 5.60 3.90 12.26
C GLN A 33 6.14 2.50 11.94
N ALA A 34 5.48 1.80 11.01
CA ALA A 34 5.87 0.50 10.52
C ALA A 34 6.86 0.58 9.35
N ILE A 35 6.82 1.64 8.54
CA ILE A 35 7.72 1.87 7.41
C ILE A 35 9.10 2.29 7.93
N ASN A 36 10.12 1.51 7.59
CA ASN A 36 11.51 1.89 7.81
C ASN A 36 12.04 2.68 6.61
N GLN A 37 11.69 2.24 5.40
CA GLN A 37 12.17 2.85 4.16
C GLN A 37 11.08 2.76 3.08
N ALA A 38 10.95 3.84 2.32
CA ALA A 38 10.08 3.94 1.15
C ALA A 38 10.88 4.52 -0.02
N ALA A 39 10.87 3.86 -1.17
CA ALA A 39 11.60 4.30 -2.35
C ALA A 39 10.73 4.16 -3.61
N TRP A 40 10.59 5.25 -4.36
CA TRP A 40 9.91 5.23 -5.65
C TRP A 40 10.89 4.88 -6.77
N ASN A 41 10.45 4.01 -7.68
CA ASN A 41 11.07 3.76 -8.97
C ASN A 41 9.98 3.90 -10.06
N GLY A 42 9.88 5.08 -10.65
CA GLY A 42 8.78 5.40 -11.57
C GLY A 42 7.42 5.41 -10.86
N TYR A 43 6.55 4.46 -11.21
CA TYR A 43 5.23 4.23 -10.59
C TYR A 43 5.21 3.06 -9.61
N ASP A 44 6.37 2.46 -9.35
CA ASP A 44 6.52 1.38 -8.38
C ASP A 44 7.09 1.95 -7.09
N LEU A 45 6.38 1.79 -5.98
CA LEU A 45 6.82 2.17 -4.65
C LEU A 45 7.28 0.93 -3.90
N PHE A 46 8.56 0.84 -3.58
CA PHE A 46 9.12 -0.21 -2.74
C PHE A 46 9.08 0.23 -1.28
N LEU A 47 8.57 -0.65 -0.42
CA LEU A 47 8.36 -0.42 1.01
C LEU A 47 9.09 -1.49 1.81
N ASP A 48 10.01 -1.06 2.66
CA ASP A 48 10.62 -1.88 3.69
C ASP A 48 10.02 -1.48 5.05
N THR A 49 9.40 -2.43 5.73
CA THR A 49 8.66 -2.21 6.97
C THR A 49 9.10 -3.18 8.06
N LYS A 50 8.84 -2.83 9.31
CA LYS A 50 9.12 -3.70 10.48
C LYS A 50 8.34 -5.03 10.44
N ILE A 51 7.25 -5.07 9.68
CA ILE A 51 6.32 -6.20 9.56
C ILE A 51 6.52 -7.00 8.26
N GLY A 52 7.38 -6.54 7.35
CA GLY A 52 7.55 -7.16 6.05
C GLY A 52 8.14 -6.23 5.00
N LYS A 53 8.25 -6.72 3.77
CA LYS A 53 8.70 -5.94 2.61
C LYS A 53 7.69 -6.07 1.50
N GLY A 54 7.47 -5.02 0.75
CA GLY A 54 6.49 -5.03 -0.32
C GLY A 54 6.74 -3.96 -1.34
N ASN A 55 5.89 -3.96 -2.35
CA ASN A 55 5.82 -2.91 -3.34
C ASN A 55 4.36 -2.62 -3.71
N ILE A 56 4.12 -1.35 -4.03
CA ILE A 56 2.87 -0.85 -4.56
C ILE A 56 3.15 -0.42 -5.99
N ILE A 57 2.56 -1.11 -6.96
CA ILE A 57 2.66 -0.82 -8.39
C ILE A 57 1.44 0.01 -8.75
N ILE A 58 1.66 1.22 -9.22
CA ILE A 58 0.60 2.13 -9.63
C ILE A 58 0.48 2.11 -11.14
N ARG A 59 -0.76 1.99 -11.61
CA ARG A 59 -1.13 2.07 -13.02
C ARG A 59 -2.35 2.97 -13.15
N ASP A 60 -2.65 3.37 -14.38
CA ASP A 60 -3.87 4.13 -14.63
C ASP A 60 -5.08 3.29 -14.19
N TYR A 61 -5.89 3.89 -13.31
CA TYR A 61 -7.11 3.30 -12.76
C TYR A 61 -6.91 2.02 -11.93
N LEU A 62 -5.67 1.71 -11.54
CA LEU A 62 -5.36 0.42 -10.93
C LEU A 62 -4.16 0.52 -9.99
N VAL A 63 -4.29 -0.06 -8.81
CA VAL A 63 -3.20 -0.19 -7.84
C VAL A 63 -3.01 -1.64 -7.49
N ASP A 64 -1.82 -2.18 -7.76
CA ASP A 64 -1.41 -3.51 -7.35
C ASP A 64 -0.54 -3.39 -6.10
N ILE A 65 -0.90 -4.11 -5.06
CA ILE A 65 -0.19 -4.14 -3.78
C ILE A 65 0.32 -5.55 -3.56
N ASP A 66 1.61 -5.64 -3.28
CA ASP A 66 2.27 -6.90 -3.01
C ASP A 66 3.17 -6.75 -1.78
N PHE A 67 2.83 -7.45 -0.72
CA PHE A 67 3.54 -7.39 0.56
C PHE A 67 3.88 -8.78 1.05
N GLU A 68 5.16 -9.04 1.24
CA GLU A 68 5.67 -10.21 1.91
C GLU A 68 5.86 -9.91 3.40
N LEU A 69 5.13 -10.62 4.25
CA LEU A 69 5.14 -10.42 5.68
C LEU A 69 6.20 -11.31 6.35
N ASN A 70 6.90 -10.74 7.33
CA ASN A 70 7.75 -11.51 8.23
C ASN A 70 6.90 -12.21 9.32
N PHE A 71 7.52 -12.87 10.29
CA PHE A 71 6.80 -13.61 11.34
C PHE A 71 5.80 -12.72 12.13
N ILE A 72 6.20 -11.48 12.44
CA ILE A 72 5.34 -10.51 13.15
C ILE A 72 4.20 -10.04 12.24
N GLY A 73 4.51 -9.67 10.99
CA GLY A 73 3.49 -9.29 10.03
C GLY A 73 2.51 -10.43 9.74
N SER A 74 2.97 -11.68 9.74
CA SER A 74 2.12 -12.86 9.53
C SER A 74 1.04 -13.01 10.61
N MET A 75 1.30 -12.55 11.83
CA MET A 75 0.30 -12.54 12.91
C MET A 75 -0.69 -11.37 12.77
N ALA A 76 -0.23 -10.23 12.27
CA ALA A 76 -1.03 -9.03 12.05
C ALA A 76 -1.62 -8.95 10.62
N SER A 77 -1.50 -10.01 9.81
CA SER A 77 -1.76 -9.97 8.37
C SER A 77 -3.18 -9.49 8.06
N LYS A 78 -4.15 -9.98 8.84
CA LYS A 78 -5.55 -9.61 8.71
C LYS A 78 -5.79 -8.14 8.99
N THR A 79 -5.19 -7.59 10.05
CA THR A 79 -5.30 -6.17 10.39
C THR A 79 -4.66 -5.27 9.33
N ILE A 80 -3.48 -5.65 8.82
CA ILE A 80 -2.81 -4.92 7.75
C ILE A 80 -3.67 -4.92 6.48
N GLU A 81 -4.22 -6.08 6.14
CA GLU A 81 -5.11 -6.25 5.01
C GLU A 81 -6.39 -5.41 5.15
N ASP A 82 -7.01 -5.39 6.34
CA ASP A 82 -8.19 -4.57 6.64
C ASP A 82 -7.87 -3.06 6.56
N THR A 83 -6.71 -2.62 7.06
CA THR A 83 -6.28 -1.21 6.97
C THR A 83 -6.03 -0.80 5.52
N LEU A 84 -5.35 -1.64 4.73
CA LEU A 84 -5.16 -1.39 3.30
C LEU A 84 -6.51 -1.30 2.60
N ASP A 85 -7.44 -2.24 2.86
CA ASP A 85 -8.78 -2.18 2.28
C ASP A 85 -9.52 -0.89 2.65
N GLN A 86 -9.40 -0.42 3.89
CA GLN A 86 -10.05 0.83 4.30
C GLN A 86 -9.45 2.06 3.60
N GLU A 87 -8.13 2.14 3.47
CA GLU A 87 -7.48 3.25 2.79
C GLU A 87 -7.78 3.26 1.29
N PHE A 88 -7.71 2.10 0.63
CA PHE A 88 -7.97 2.00 -0.81
C PHE A 88 -9.47 2.06 -1.17
N LYS A 89 -10.39 1.63 -0.30
CA LYS A 89 -11.84 1.87 -0.49
C LYS A 89 -12.21 3.34 -0.54
N LYS A 90 -11.46 4.23 0.13
CA LYS A 90 -11.67 5.68 0.00
C LYS A 90 -11.41 6.17 -1.43
N LEU A 91 -10.56 5.47 -2.18
CA LEU A 91 -10.26 5.76 -3.58
C LEU A 91 -11.27 5.15 -4.56
N GLU A 92 -11.93 4.05 -4.18
CA GLU A 92 -12.99 3.42 -4.98
C GLU A 92 -14.27 4.26 -5.02
N SER A 93 -14.53 5.06 -3.98
CA SER A 93 -15.82 5.76 -3.81
C SER A 93 -15.68 7.28 -3.70
N LYS A 94 -15.69 7.94 -4.87
CA LYS A 94 -16.52 9.14 -5.06
C LYS A 94 -17.44 8.85 -6.24
N LYS A 95 -18.69 8.51 -5.94
CA LYS A 95 -19.82 8.70 -6.85
C LYS A 95 -20.29 10.14 -6.74
#